data_AF-A0A1D6PA36-F1
#
_entry.id   AF-A0A1D6PA36-F1
#
_cell.length_a   1.000
_cell.length_b   1.000
_cell.length_c   1.000
_cell.angle_alpha   90.00
_cell.angle_beta   90.00
_cell.angle_gamma   90.00
#
_symmetry.space_group_name_H-M   'P 1'
#
loop_
_entity.id
_entity.type
_entity.pdbx_description
1 polymer ?
#
loop_
_entity_poly.entity_id
_entity_poly.type
_entity_poly.pdbx_seq_one_letter_code
_entity_poly.pdbx_strand_id
1 'polypeptide(L)'
;MIKNFIMNHSMRLSMFNEQSNLKFLAIADTRFSSAIVMLKRFIAIKDALSVMVVSEKWSAYREDNPRQAQFVKKIVNDLWWDKVRYFLSFTEPIYTMIRATDTDKPCLHLIYEMWDTMIEKVKSVIYRHEMKETHEESIFYSAVHDILVSRWTKSNTPLHCLAHLLNSKYYTDAWINEVLNRQAPHNDEEISEMRNTCFRRYFSGAELKKIKLQYANFSLFGPGFNSFDSLEDRSYMEPKMWWGIHGHSAPELKKLALKLLGQPASSSCAERNWSTYGLIHSSLRNRLNPGRAEDLVFTHQNSRLLSRKSDEYRCGPLAMWDVGADTFEADFEGGADFLEQADRYWMSHNLKKDCLKILRHWV
;
A
#
# COMPACT_ATOMS: atom_id res chain seq x y z
N MET A 1 11.35 -19.65 11.10
CA MET A 1 11.26 -20.93 11.83
C MET A 1 10.73 -22.08 10.96
N ILE A 2 9.46 -22.10 10.52
CA ILE A 2 8.93 -23.23 9.69
C ILE A 2 9.64 -23.34 8.34
N LYS A 3 9.78 -22.21 7.62
CA LYS A 3 10.55 -22.15 6.37
C LYS A 3 11.97 -22.69 6.56
N ASN A 4 12.71 -22.16 7.53
CA ASN A 4 14.11 -22.56 7.78
C ASN A 4 14.23 -24.04 8.15
N PHE A 5 13.29 -24.53 8.96
CA PHE A 5 13.24 -25.93 9.36
C PHE A 5 13.12 -26.88 8.16
N ILE A 6 12.36 -26.48 7.14
CA ILE A 6 12.14 -27.26 5.92
C ILE A 6 13.27 -27.04 4.91
N MET A 7 13.62 -25.78 4.64
CA MET A 7 14.55 -25.39 3.58
C MET A 7 16.02 -25.73 3.90
N ASN A 8 16.41 -25.74 5.18
CA ASN A 8 17.81 -25.99 5.56
C ASN A 8 18.18 -27.47 5.64
N HIS A 9 17.23 -28.38 5.38
CA HIS A 9 17.47 -29.82 5.42
C HIS A 9 17.00 -30.47 4.12
N SER A 10 17.95 -31.00 3.34
CA SER A 10 17.72 -31.55 1.99
C SER A 10 16.55 -32.53 1.92
N MET A 11 16.45 -33.43 2.91
CA MET A 11 15.37 -34.42 2.94
C MET A 11 13.98 -33.80 3.19
N ARG A 12 13.87 -32.78 4.07
CA ARG A 12 12.58 -32.11 4.36
C ARG A 12 12.14 -31.25 3.19
N LEU A 13 13.11 -30.61 2.53
CA LEU A 13 12.89 -29.88 1.29
C LEU A 13 12.41 -30.82 0.16
N SER A 14 13.01 -32.01 0.03
CA SER A 14 12.58 -33.02 -0.93
C SER A 14 11.14 -33.47 -0.66
N MET A 15 10.81 -33.80 0.60
CA MET A 15 9.43 -34.19 0.97
C MET A 15 8.42 -33.08 0.68
N PHE A 16 8.77 -31.81 0.90
CA PHE A 16 7.90 -30.68 0.56
C PHE A 16 7.71 -30.53 -0.95
N ASN A 17 8.78 -30.63 -1.74
CA ASN A 17 8.74 -30.51 -3.19
C ASN A 17 7.97 -31.67 -3.86
N GLU A 18 7.91 -32.84 -3.24
CA GLU A 18 7.04 -33.94 -3.69
C GLU A 18 5.54 -33.58 -3.60
N GLN A 19 5.15 -32.67 -2.72
CA GLN A 19 3.75 -32.34 -2.42
C GLN A 19 3.31 -30.95 -2.92
N SER A 20 4.24 -30.12 -3.38
CA SER A 20 3.95 -28.75 -3.81
C SER A 20 4.81 -28.35 -5.01
N ASN A 21 4.14 -27.88 -6.07
CA ASN A 21 4.81 -27.19 -7.17
C ASN A 21 5.23 -25.75 -6.80
N LEU A 22 4.70 -25.22 -5.69
CA LEU A 22 5.01 -23.89 -5.18
C LEU A 22 6.13 -23.96 -4.14
N LYS A 23 7.05 -22.99 -4.19
CA LYS A 23 8.17 -22.86 -3.26
C LYS A 23 7.89 -21.82 -2.17
N PHE A 24 8.62 -21.94 -1.06
CA PHE A 24 8.69 -20.86 -0.06
C PHE A 24 9.30 -19.60 -0.67
N LEU A 25 8.70 -18.44 -0.37
CA LEU A 25 9.24 -17.15 -0.80
C LEU A 25 10.48 -16.78 0.01
N ALA A 26 11.53 -16.32 -0.66
CA ALA A 26 12.61 -15.52 -0.08
C ALA A 26 12.37 -14.07 -0.48
N ILE A 27 12.05 -13.22 0.49
CA ILE A 27 11.75 -11.80 0.27
C ILE A 27 12.86 -11.02 0.98
N ALA A 28 13.43 -10.03 0.31
CA ALA A 28 14.41 -9.14 0.92
C ALA A 28 13.76 -8.28 2.02
N ASP A 29 14.50 -8.06 3.10
CA ASP A 29 14.05 -7.37 4.32
C ASP A 29 13.65 -5.89 4.11
N THR A 30 14.04 -5.34 2.96
CA THR A 30 13.95 -3.91 2.65
C THR A 30 12.58 -3.46 2.16
N ARG A 31 11.61 -4.38 2.00
CA ARG A 31 10.27 -4.03 1.48
C ARG A 31 9.21 -4.08 2.57
N PHE A 32 8.47 -2.97 2.66
CA PHE A 32 7.17 -2.95 3.32
C PHE A 32 6.37 -4.20 2.90
N SER A 33 5.69 -4.80 3.85
CA SER A 33 4.80 -5.93 3.62
C SER A 33 5.35 -7.34 3.43
N SER A 34 6.66 -7.54 3.55
CA SER A 34 7.29 -8.87 3.41
C SER A 34 6.53 -9.99 4.13
N ALA A 35 5.98 -9.70 5.30
CA ALA A 35 5.32 -10.72 6.09
C ALA A 35 3.88 -11.08 5.72
N ILE A 36 3.06 -10.14 5.23
CA ILE A 36 1.75 -10.51 4.65
C ILE A 36 1.97 -11.33 3.40
N VAL A 37 2.95 -10.96 2.57
CA VAL A 37 3.28 -11.71 1.36
C VAL A 37 3.74 -13.14 1.72
N MET A 38 4.61 -13.27 2.73
CA MET A 38 4.99 -14.59 3.25
C MET A 38 3.81 -15.39 3.78
N LEU A 39 2.91 -14.79 4.56
CA LEU A 39 1.75 -15.47 5.12
C LEU A 39 0.72 -15.86 4.04
N LYS A 40 0.50 -15.03 3.03
CA LYS A 40 -0.33 -15.36 1.86
C LYS A 40 0.23 -16.58 1.13
N ARG A 41 1.55 -16.61 0.87
CA ARG A 41 2.19 -17.82 0.31
C ARG A 41 2.03 -19.01 1.26
N PHE A 42 2.20 -18.80 2.56
CA PHE A 42 2.12 -19.87 3.56
C PHE A 42 0.75 -20.54 3.57
N ILE A 43 -0.34 -19.77 3.39
CA ILE A 43 -1.68 -20.32 3.18
C ILE A 43 -1.78 -21.11 1.88
N ALA A 44 -1.23 -20.59 0.78
CA ALA A 44 -1.29 -21.26 -0.52
C ALA A 44 -0.58 -22.63 -0.53
N ILE A 45 0.39 -22.84 0.35
CA ILE A 45 1.10 -24.12 0.52
C ILE A 45 0.61 -24.93 1.72
N LYS A 46 -0.48 -24.51 2.40
CA LYS A 46 -1.02 -25.18 3.60
C LYS A 46 -1.23 -26.67 3.37
N ASP A 47 -1.92 -27.03 2.29
CA ASP A 47 -2.35 -28.42 2.07
C ASP A 47 -1.14 -29.34 1.86
N ALA A 48 -0.16 -28.89 1.07
CA ALA A 48 1.10 -29.60 0.90
C ALA A 48 1.87 -29.76 2.22
N LEU A 49 1.90 -28.71 3.06
CA LEU A 49 2.52 -28.78 4.38
C LEU A 49 1.78 -29.76 5.31
N SER A 50 0.46 -29.79 5.29
CA SER A 50 -0.34 -30.72 6.06
C SER A 50 -0.06 -32.17 5.65
N VAL A 51 -0.04 -32.47 4.35
CA VAL A 51 0.28 -33.81 3.85
C VAL A 51 1.69 -34.22 4.23
N MET A 52 2.67 -33.31 4.10
CA MET A 52 4.05 -33.57 4.51
C MET A 52 4.16 -33.94 5.99
N VAL A 53 3.51 -33.18 6.88
CA VAL A 53 3.59 -33.37 8.34
C VAL A 53 2.88 -34.64 8.83
N VAL A 54 1.90 -35.14 8.06
CA VAL A 54 1.18 -36.38 8.37
C VAL A 54 1.84 -37.62 7.73
N SER A 55 2.79 -37.44 6.81
CA SER A 55 3.46 -38.55 6.13
C SER A 55 4.29 -39.46 7.06
N GLU A 56 4.40 -40.75 6.71
CA GLU A 56 5.25 -41.70 7.45
C GLU A 56 6.73 -41.28 7.43
N LYS A 57 7.19 -40.72 6.30
CA LYS A 57 8.54 -40.17 6.14
C LYS A 57 8.86 -39.09 7.18
N TRP A 58 7.87 -38.27 7.56
CA TRP A 58 8.04 -37.23 8.60
C TRP A 58 8.25 -37.82 10.00
N SER A 59 7.56 -38.92 10.32
CA SER A 59 7.66 -39.59 11.63
C SER A 59 9.07 -40.13 11.89
N ALA A 60 9.77 -40.60 10.84
CA ALA A 60 11.14 -41.10 10.94
C ALA A 60 12.20 -40.01 11.21
N TYR A 61 11.91 -38.74 10.88
CA TYR A 61 12.88 -37.63 10.96
C TYR A 61 12.62 -36.63 12.09
N ARG A 62 11.64 -36.91 12.94
CA ARG A 62 11.23 -36.02 14.02
C ARG A 62 12.30 -35.86 15.11
N GLU A 63 13.23 -36.80 15.21
CA GLU A 63 14.16 -36.94 16.32
C GLU A 63 15.31 -35.93 16.31
N ASP A 64 15.67 -35.36 15.16
CA ASP A 64 16.81 -34.44 15.03
C ASP A 64 16.60 -33.08 15.72
N ASN A 65 15.35 -32.61 15.84
CA ASN A 65 15.04 -31.34 16.51
C ASN A 65 13.60 -31.30 17.06
N PRO A 66 13.34 -31.95 18.21
CA PRO A 66 11.98 -32.21 18.70
C PRO A 66 11.20 -30.93 19.03
N ARG A 67 11.86 -29.86 19.49
CA ARG A 67 11.20 -28.57 19.78
C ARG A 67 10.63 -27.92 18.52
N GLN A 68 11.42 -27.85 17.45
CA GLN A 68 10.98 -27.28 16.18
C GLN A 68 9.97 -28.19 15.48
N ALA A 69 10.15 -29.52 15.54
CA ALA A 69 9.19 -30.45 14.97
C ALA A 69 7.82 -30.41 15.68
N GLN A 70 7.79 -30.19 17.00
CA GLN A 70 6.53 -30.00 17.74
C GLN A 70 5.86 -28.66 17.40
N PHE A 71 6.64 -27.65 17.05
CA PHE A 71 6.12 -26.39 16.53
C PHE A 71 5.54 -26.54 15.12
N VAL A 72 6.21 -27.28 14.24
CA VAL A 72 5.72 -27.60 12.88
C VAL A 72 4.42 -28.42 12.93
N LYS A 73 4.19 -29.24 13.97
CA LYS A 73 2.88 -29.90 14.17
C LYS A 73 1.70 -28.94 14.33
N LYS A 74 1.92 -27.66 14.68
CA LYS A 74 0.84 -26.65 14.68
C LYS A 74 0.25 -26.40 13.29
N ILE A 75 0.95 -26.78 12.22
CA ILE A 75 0.44 -26.76 10.83
C ILE A 75 -0.81 -27.64 10.68
N VAL A 76 -0.96 -28.70 11.48
CA VAL A 76 -2.14 -29.56 11.41
C VAL A 76 -3.31 -29.00 12.24
N ASN A 77 -3.10 -27.92 13.00
CA ASN A 77 -4.14 -27.29 13.82
C ASN A 77 -4.94 -26.27 13.00
N ASP A 78 -6.18 -26.59 12.64
CA ASP A 78 -7.04 -25.68 11.86
C ASP A 78 -7.38 -24.37 12.58
N LEU A 79 -7.51 -24.39 13.91
CA LEU A 79 -7.75 -23.16 14.70
C LEU A 79 -6.57 -22.18 14.60
N TRP A 80 -5.36 -22.69 14.36
CA TRP A 80 -4.20 -21.83 14.12
C TRP A 80 -4.28 -21.17 12.74
N TRP A 81 -4.75 -21.89 11.72
CA TRP A 81 -4.96 -21.32 10.39
C TRP A 81 -6.09 -20.29 10.33
N ASP A 82 -7.15 -20.47 11.12
CA ASP A 82 -8.22 -19.47 11.26
C ASP A 82 -7.68 -18.15 11.79
N LYS A 83 -6.78 -18.22 12.78
CA LYS A 83 -6.07 -17.06 13.31
C LYS A 83 -5.20 -16.36 12.25
N VAL A 84 -4.49 -17.11 11.41
CA VAL A 84 -3.68 -16.55 10.31
C VAL A 84 -4.59 -15.91 9.24
N ARG A 85 -5.69 -16.57 8.87
CA ARG A 85 -6.67 -16.03 7.93
C ARG A 85 -7.29 -14.74 8.44
N TYR A 86 -7.66 -14.70 9.73
CA TYR A 86 -8.18 -13.49 10.35
C TYR A 86 -7.15 -12.36 10.30
N PHE A 87 -5.89 -12.64 10.65
CA PHE A 87 -4.82 -11.65 10.57
C PHE A 87 -4.68 -11.06 9.17
N LEU A 88 -4.62 -11.90 8.14
CA LEU A 88 -4.57 -11.45 6.76
C LEU A 88 -5.82 -10.64 6.38
N SER A 89 -6.99 -11.06 6.83
CA SER A 89 -8.26 -10.41 6.49
C SER A 89 -8.31 -8.96 6.97
N PHE A 90 -7.93 -8.68 8.23
CA PHE A 90 -8.00 -7.30 8.74
C PHE A 90 -6.79 -6.46 8.30
N THR A 91 -5.66 -7.08 7.92
CA THR A 91 -4.49 -6.35 7.40
C THR A 91 -4.54 -6.12 5.89
N GLU A 92 -5.42 -6.81 5.16
CA GLU A 92 -5.59 -6.66 3.72
C GLU A 92 -5.92 -5.22 3.27
N PRO A 93 -6.81 -4.46 3.95
CA PRO A 93 -7.07 -3.08 3.57
C PRO A 93 -5.83 -2.19 3.69
N ILE A 94 -5.02 -2.40 4.73
CA ILE A 94 -3.76 -1.67 4.97
C ILE A 94 -2.76 -2.00 3.86
N TYR A 95 -2.58 -3.30 3.58
CA TYR A 95 -1.71 -3.78 2.50
C TYR A 95 -2.10 -3.18 1.16
N THR A 96 -3.39 -3.27 0.82
CA THR A 96 -3.94 -2.82 -0.46
C THR A 96 -3.74 -1.32 -0.65
N MET A 97 -4.04 -0.53 0.38
CA MET A 97 -3.83 0.92 0.35
C MET A 97 -2.36 1.24 0.05
N ILE A 98 -1.43 0.70 0.83
CA ILE A 98 -0.02 1.06 0.68
C ILE A 98 0.53 0.55 -0.66
N ARG A 99 0.09 -0.61 -1.15
CA ARG A 99 0.46 -1.06 -2.51
C ARG A 99 -0.07 -0.14 -3.61
N ALA A 100 -1.24 0.45 -3.43
CA ALA A 100 -1.77 1.41 -4.39
C ALA A 100 -0.99 2.73 -4.39
N THR A 101 -0.49 3.16 -3.23
CA THR A 101 0.34 4.38 -3.09
C THR A 101 1.80 4.16 -3.52
N ASP A 102 2.28 2.92 -3.44
CA ASP A 102 3.59 2.45 -3.89
C ASP A 102 3.71 2.26 -5.41
N THR A 103 3.02 3.12 -6.18
CA THR A 103 3.08 3.12 -7.65
C THR A 103 3.48 4.49 -8.17
N ASP A 104 3.88 4.56 -9.45
CA ASP A 104 4.12 5.85 -10.13
C ASP A 104 2.83 6.54 -10.58
N LYS A 105 1.65 5.96 -10.27
CA LYS A 105 0.37 6.54 -10.66
C LYS A 105 0.09 7.76 -9.79
N PRO A 106 -0.49 8.83 -10.36
CA PRO A 106 -0.92 9.97 -9.57
C PRO A 106 -1.97 9.54 -8.54
N CYS A 107 -1.65 9.68 -7.26
CA CYS A 107 -2.50 9.20 -6.16
C CYS A 107 -2.51 10.12 -4.95
N LEU A 108 -1.77 11.23 -4.95
CA LEU A 108 -1.72 12.18 -3.84
C LEU A 108 -3.12 12.65 -3.39
N HIS A 109 -4.01 12.88 -4.35
CA HIS A 109 -5.40 13.31 -4.16
C HIS A 109 -6.35 12.22 -3.67
N LEU A 110 -5.88 10.97 -3.65
CA LEU A 110 -6.62 9.81 -3.17
C LEU A 110 -6.24 9.46 -1.72
N ILE A 111 -5.09 9.93 -1.23
CA ILE A 111 -4.52 9.52 0.07
C ILE A 111 -5.50 9.70 1.23
N TYR A 112 -6.13 10.88 1.34
CA TYR A 112 -7.08 11.16 2.42
C TYR A 112 -8.24 10.14 2.43
N GLU A 113 -8.91 9.97 1.29
CA GLU A 113 -10.01 9.01 1.16
C GLU A 113 -9.56 7.55 1.32
N MET A 114 -8.35 7.22 0.87
CA MET A 114 -7.77 5.89 1.04
C MET A 114 -7.57 5.55 2.52
N TRP A 115 -7.14 6.51 3.34
CA TRP A 115 -6.98 6.31 4.78
C TRP A 115 -8.33 6.08 5.46
N ASP A 116 -9.32 6.92 5.20
CA ASP A 116 -10.66 6.79 5.78
C ASP A 116 -11.29 5.45 5.39
N THR A 117 -11.30 5.13 4.09
CA THR A 117 -11.82 3.86 3.58
C THR A 117 -11.06 2.65 4.15
N MET A 118 -9.74 2.75 4.31
CA MET A 118 -8.92 1.68 4.87
C MET A 118 -9.27 1.45 6.34
N ILE A 119 -9.34 2.50 7.16
CA ILE A 119 -9.68 2.41 8.58
C ILE A 119 -11.07 1.78 8.77
N GLU A 120 -12.07 2.23 8.01
CA GLU A 120 -13.42 1.66 8.05
C GLU A 120 -13.46 0.19 7.63
N LYS A 121 -12.71 -0.20 6.59
CA LYS A 121 -12.60 -1.61 6.20
C LYS A 121 -11.94 -2.44 7.29
N VAL A 122 -10.86 -1.97 7.92
CA VAL A 122 -10.21 -2.65 9.05
C VAL A 122 -11.21 -2.83 10.20
N LYS A 123 -11.95 -1.77 10.56
CA LYS A 123 -13.01 -1.80 11.58
C LYS A 123 -14.03 -2.88 11.27
N SER A 124 -14.57 -2.88 10.03
CA SER A 124 -15.60 -3.83 9.60
C SER A 124 -15.16 -5.29 9.74
N VAL A 125 -13.90 -5.60 9.42
CA VAL A 125 -13.37 -6.97 9.53
C VAL A 125 -13.21 -7.38 10.98
N ILE A 126 -12.69 -6.49 11.83
CA ILE A 126 -12.50 -6.76 13.26
C ILE A 126 -13.85 -6.95 13.95
N TYR A 127 -14.81 -6.05 13.71
CA TYR A 127 -16.14 -6.11 14.33
C TYR A 127 -16.90 -7.36 13.90
N ARG A 128 -16.84 -7.74 12.62
CA ARG A 128 -17.43 -8.99 12.14
C ARG A 128 -16.83 -10.21 12.82
N HIS A 129 -15.51 -10.23 13.04
CA HIS A 129 -14.85 -11.35 13.73
C HIS A 129 -15.17 -11.37 15.24
N GLU A 130 -15.33 -10.21 15.87
CA GLU A 130 -15.70 -10.12 17.29
C GLU A 130 -17.21 -10.21 17.52
N MET A 131 -18.02 -10.37 16.46
CA MET A 131 -19.49 -10.36 16.49
C MET A 131 -20.07 -9.12 17.16
N LYS A 132 -19.53 -7.95 16.80
CA LYS A 132 -19.90 -6.64 17.36
C LYS A 132 -20.68 -5.78 16.38
N GLU A 133 -21.65 -5.05 16.90
CA GLU A 133 -22.34 -3.98 16.21
C GLU A 133 -21.50 -2.69 16.17
N THR A 134 -21.81 -1.78 15.23
CA THR A 134 -21.01 -0.57 14.96
C THR A 134 -20.90 0.40 16.14
N HIS A 135 -21.84 0.33 17.08
CA HIS A 135 -21.91 1.17 18.28
C HIS A 135 -21.19 0.54 19.49
N GLU A 136 -20.82 -0.74 19.41
CA GLU A 136 -20.12 -1.43 20.50
C GLU A 136 -18.63 -1.12 20.51
N GLU A 137 -18.02 -1.14 21.69
CA GLU A 137 -16.59 -0.90 21.84
C GLU A 137 -15.77 -2.18 21.62
N SER A 138 -14.69 -2.09 20.84
CA SER A 138 -13.69 -3.15 20.71
C SER A 138 -12.32 -2.69 21.20
N ILE A 139 -11.83 -3.30 22.27
CA ILE A 139 -10.49 -3.05 22.83
C ILE A 139 -9.42 -3.34 21.77
N PHE A 140 -9.60 -4.39 20.96
CA PHE A 140 -8.64 -4.72 19.92
C PHE A 140 -8.67 -3.71 18.78
N TYR A 141 -9.87 -3.32 18.32
CA TYR A 141 -9.99 -2.27 17.31
C TYR A 141 -9.41 -0.95 17.80
N SER A 142 -9.71 -0.53 19.03
CA SER A 142 -9.14 0.70 19.62
C SER A 142 -7.61 0.69 19.57
N ALA A 143 -6.97 -0.41 19.98
CA ALA A 143 -5.51 -0.52 19.89
C ALA A 143 -4.97 -0.47 18.44
N VAL A 144 -5.69 -1.03 17.46
CA VAL A 144 -5.33 -0.95 16.04
C VAL A 144 -5.56 0.45 15.50
N HIS A 145 -6.71 1.05 15.80
CA HIS A 145 -7.11 2.39 15.41
C HIS A 145 -6.12 3.44 15.92
N ASP A 146 -5.68 3.35 17.18
CA ASP A 146 -4.67 4.25 17.72
C ASP A 146 -3.34 4.18 16.95
N ILE A 147 -2.93 2.99 16.49
CA ILE A 147 -1.75 2.84 15.63
C ILE A 147 -2.01 3.51 14.29
N LEU A 148 -3.16 3.25 13.65
CA LEU A 148 -3.49 3.81 12.35
C LEU A 148 -3.58 5.33 12.40
N VAL A 149 -4.28 5.90 13.38
CA VAL A 149 -4.41 7.35 13.57
C VAL A 149 -3.06 7.98 13.88
N SER A 150 -2.24 7.39 14.77
CA SER A 150 -0.90 7.93 15.07
C SER A 150 -0.03 8.05 13.81
N ARG A 151 -0.22 7.16 12.84
CA ARG A 151 0.49 7.19 11.56
C ARG A 151 -0.16 8.10 10.55
N TRP A 152 -1.49 8.13 10.50
CA TRP A 152 -2.24 9.13 9.75
C TRP A 152 -1.78 10.53 10.13
N THR A 153 -1.74 10.90 11.42
CA THR A 153 -1.31 12.23 11.88
C THR A 153 0.12 12.59 11.44
N LYS A 154 1.02 11.61 11.25
CA LYS A 154 2.38 11.86 10.74
C LYS A 154 2.45 12.00 9.22
N SER A 155 1.51 11.38 8.51
CA SER A 155 1.45 11.35 7.04
C SER A 155 0.46 12.35 6.45
N ASN A 156 -0.49 12.83 7.25
CA ASN A 156 -1.48 13.81 6.84
C ASN A 156 -0.80 15.17 6.77
N THR A 157 -0.70 15.70 5.56
CA THR A 157 -0.07 16.99 5.32
C THR A 157 -1.10 17.93 4.71
N PRO A 158 -0.96 19.26 4.90
CA PRO A 158 -1.80 20.22 4.21
C PRO A 158 -1.88 20.00 2.69
N LEU A 159 -0.83 19.43 2.09
CA LEU A 159 -0.77 19.13 0.67
C LEU A 159 -1.68 17.95 0.28
N HIS A 160 -1.78 16.91 1.12
CA HIS A 160 -2.71 15.79 0.93
C HIS A 160 -4.16 16.29 0.95
N CYS A 161 -4.52 17.09 1.96
CA CYS A 161 -5.86 17.67 2.06
C CYS A 161 -6.17 18.59 0.88
N LEU A 162 -5.20 19.41 0.46
CA LEU A 162 -5.37 20.30 -0.69
C LEU A 162 -5.52 19.52 -2.01
N ALA A 163 -4.79 18.42 -2.19
CA ALA A 163 -4.94 17.55 -3.36
C ALA A 163 -6.31 16.85 -3.36
N HIS A 164 -6.74 16.33 -2.21
CA HIS A 164 -8.07 15.73 -2.02
C HIS A 164 -9.19 16.71 -2.37
N LEU A 165 -9.10 17.94 -1.84
CA LEU A 165 -10.05 19.02 -2.08
C LEU A 165 -10.14 19.47 -3.55
N LEU A 166 -9.11 19.23 -4.37
CA LEU A 166 -9.14 19.54 -5.80
C LEU A 166 -9.67 18.37 -6.64
N ASN A 167 -10.03 17.24 -6.04
CA ASN A 167 -10.69 16.17 -6.75
C ASN A 167 -12.19 16.49 -6.94
N SER A 168 -12.58 16.73 -8.19
CA SER A 168 -13.95 17.12 -8.53
C SER A 168 -15.00 16.06 -8.22
N LYS A 169 -14.62 14.77 -8.20
CA LYS A 169 -15.51 13.64 -7.87
C LYS A 169 -16.09 13.74 -6.46
N TYR A 170 -15.34 14.28 -5.51
CA TYR A 170 -15.75 14.37 -4.11
C TYR A 170 -16.83 15.42 -3.83
N TYR A 171 -17.29 16.12 -4.87
CA TYR A 171 -18.40 17.06 -4.81
C TYR A 171 -19.69 16.45 -5.40
N THR A 172 -19.64 15.21 -5.90
CA THR A 172 -20.80 14.56 -6.53
C THR A 172 -21.70 13.91 -5.49
N ASP A 173 -23.01 13.95 -5.71
CA ASP A 173 -23.99 13.26 -4.86
C ASP A 173 -23.74 11.75 -4.83
N ALA A 174 -23.31 11.17 -5.96
CA ALA A 174 -22.97 9.75 -6.04
C ALA A 174 -21.89 9.38 -5.01
N TRP A 175 -20.80 10.16 -4.92
CA TRP A 175 -19.74 9.90 -3.96
C TRP A 175 -20.15 10.25 -2.52
N ILE A 176 -20.88 11.33 -2.30
CA ILE A 176 -21.32 11.74 -0.95
C ILE A 176 -22.26 10.71 -0.35
N ASN A 177 -23.20 10.18 -1.14
CA ASN A 177 -24.23 9.25 -0.65
C ASN A 177 -23.75 7.79 -0.52
N GLU A 178 -22.53 7.46 -0.99
CA GLU A 178 -21.94 6.12 -0.82
C GLU A 178 -21.69 5.76 0.66
N VAL A 179 -21.44 6.76 1.52
CA VAL A 179 -21.13 6.55 2.94
C VAL A 179 -21.97 7.47 3.81
N LEU A 180 -22.61 6.90 4.83
CA LEU A 180 -23.42 7.67 5.78
C LEU A 180 -22.58 8.75 6.45
N ASN A 181 -23.11 9.98 6.52
CA ASN A 181 -22.46 11.16 7.12
C ASN A 181 -21.18 11.65 6.42
N ARG A 182 -20.83 11.12 5.24
CA ARG A 182 -19.76 11.68 4.42
C ARG A 182 -20.14 13.09 3.96
N GLN A 183 -19.17 13.99 3.97
CA GLN A 183 -19.37 15.38 3.56
C GLN A 183 -18.46 15.73 2.38
N ALA A 184 -18.90 16.68 1.57
CA ALA A 184 -18.03 17.25 0.55
C ALA A 184 -16.81 17.95 1.21
N PRO A 185 -15.63 17.95 0.58
CA PRO A 185 -14.39 18.47 1.19
C PRO A 185 -14.44 19.93 1.66
N HIS A 186 -15.38 20.73 1.13
CA HIS A 186 -15.54 22.13 1.50
C HIS A 186 -16.34 22.33 2.80
N ASN A 187 -17.09 21.32 3.24
CA ASN A 187 -17.87 21.33 4.49
C ASN A 187 -17.12 20.67 5.64
N ASP A 188 -16.08 19.88 5.33
CA ASP A 188 -15.17 19.32 6.32
C ASP A 188 -14.29 20.41 6.95
N GLU A 189 -14.28 20.46 8.29
CA GLU A 189 -13.56 21.47 9.07
C GLU A 189 -12.04 21.28 8.97
N GLU A 190 -11.53 20.07 9.17
CA GLU A 190 -10.10 19.74 9.12
C GLU A 190 -9.53 20.08 7.73
N ILE A 191 -10.20 19.63 6.67
CA ILE A 191 -9.78 19.89 5.29
C ILE A 191 -9.82 21.40 4.99
N SER A 192 -10.82 22.11 5.49
CA SER A 192 -10.93 23.56 5.30
C SER A 192 -9.84 24.35 6.01
N GLU A 193 -9.45 23.95 7.22
CA GLU A 193 -8.33 24.55 7.94
C GLU A 193 -7.00 24.29 7.25
N MET A 194 -6.76 23.05 6.80
CA MET A 194 -5.58 22.65 6.03
C MET A 194 -5.46 23.45 4.73
N ARG A 195 -6.55 23.60 3.97
CA ARG A 195 -6.61 24.46 2.77
C ARG A 195 -6.22 25.90 3.08
N ASN A 196 -6.81 26.48 4.12
CA ASN A 196 -6.54 27.86 4.52
C ASN A 196 -5.06 28.06 4.90
N THR A 197 -4.47 27.08 5.57
CA THR A 197 -3.05 27.06 5.92
C THR A 197 -2.16 27.00 4.67
N CYS A 198 -2.47 26.14 3.70
CA CYS A 198 -1.79 26.12 2.40
C CYS A 198 -1.91 27.45 1.67
N PHE A 199 -3.12 27.98 1.52
CA PHE A 199 -3.33 29.21 0.76
C PHE A 199 -2.57 30.39 1.36
N ARG A 200 -2.58 30.56 2.69
CA ARG A 200 -1.81 31.61 3.37
C ARG A 200 -0.29 31.44 3.25
N ARG A 201 0.19 30.19 3.08
CA ARG A 201 1.61 29.91 2.90
C ARG A 201 2.11 30.23 1.49
N TYR A 202 1.30 29.99 0.46
CA TYR A 202 1.70 30.14 -0.94
C TYR A 202 1.27 31.46 -1.59
N PHE A 203 0.24 32.13 -1.06
CA PHE A 203 -0.34 33.32 -1.68
C PHE A 203 -0.52 34.44 -0.67
N SER A 204 -0.42 35.68 -1.13
CA SER A 204 -0.58 36.87 -0.31
C SER A 204 -1.39 37.96 -1.02
N GLY A 205 -1.88 38.96 -0.28
CA GLY A 205 -2.53 40.13 -0.85
C GLY A 205 -3.68 39.82 -1.83
N ALA A 206 -3.59 40.35 -3.04
CA ALA A 206 -4.58 40.17 -4.10
C ALA A 206 -4.66 38.72 -4.61
N GLU A 207 -3.53 38.02 -4.67
CA GLU A 207 -3.48 36.63 -5.15
C GLU A 207 -4.24 35.69 -4.21
N LEU A 208 -4.11 35.90 -2.89
CA LEU A 208 -4.84 35.13 -1.90
C LEU A 208 -6.36 35.31 -2.02
N LYS A 209 -6.82 36.55 -2.29
CA LYS A 209 -8.25 36.82 -2.53
C LYS A 209 -8.73 36.11 -3.80
N LYS A 210 -7.92 36.18 -4.87
CA LYS A 210 -8.23 35.57 -6.17
C LYS A 210 -8.36 34.05 -6.08
N ILE A 211 -7.41 33.35 -5.44
CA ILE A 211 -7.45 31.90 -5.33
C ILE A 211 -8.60 31.42 -4.45
N LYS A 212 -8.93 32.17 -3.37
CA LYS A 212 -10.10 31.87 -2.53
C LYS A 212 -11.41 31.98 -3.31
N LEU A 213 -11.56 33.01 -4.14
CA LEU A 213 -12.75 33.18 -4.98
C LEU A 213 -12.86 32.06 -6.02
N GLN A 214 -11.76 31.73 -6.68
CA GLN A 214 -11.73 30.61 -7.63
C GLN A 214 -12.10 29.29 -6.98
N TYR A 215 -11.58 29.04 -5.78
CA TYR A 215 -11.92 27.86 -5.02
C TYR A 215 -13.40 27.84 -4.66
N ALA A 216 -13.96 28.95 -4.17
CA ALA A 216 -15.38 29.05 -3.86
C ALA A 216 -16.26 28.75 -5.09
N ASN A 217 -15.92 29.31 -6.27
CA ASN A 217 -16.63 29.02 -7.50
C ASN A 217 -16.53 27.53 -7.89
N PHE A 218 -15.38 26.89 -7.71
CA PHE A 218 -15.22 25.46 -7.98
C PHE A 218 -16.06 24.59 -7.02
N SER A 219 -15.97 24.88 -5.72
CA SER A 219 -16.56 24.05 -4.66
C SER A 219 -18.08 24.20 -4.55
N LEU A 220 -18.60 25.38 -4.87
CA LEU A 220 -20.02 25.72 -4.75
C LEU A 220 -20.75 25.70 -6.10
N PHE A 221 -20.16 25.09 -7.13
CA PHE A 221 -20.74 25.08 -8.49
C PHE A 221 -21.11 26.49 -8.95
N GLY A 222 -20.19 27.42 -8.73
CA GLY A 222 -20.31 28.82 -9.13
C GLY A 222 -19.98 29.05 -10.61
N PRO A 223 -19.84 30.33 -11.01
CA PRO A 223 -19.55 30.70 -12.39
C PRO A 223 -18.33 29.98 -12.95
N GLY A 224 -18.51 29.35 -14.12
CA GLY A 224 -17.46 28.60 -14.81
C GLY A 224 -17.35 27.13 -14.43
N PHE A 225 -18.14 26.65 -13.47
CA PHE A 225 -18.13 25.25 -13.00
C PHE A 225 -19.52 24.59 -12.93
N ASN A 226 -20.54 25.30 -13.39
CA ASN A 226 -21.95 24.93 -13.28
C ASN A 226 -22.61 24.56 -14.63
N SER A 227 -21.82 24.44 -15.71
CA SER A 227 -22.35 23.89 -16.96
C SER A 227 -22.71 22.42 -16.78
N PHE A 228 -23.66 21.94 -17.59
CA PHE A 228 -24.08 20.54 -17.60
C PHE A 228 -22.88 19.60 -17.76
N ASP A 229 -22.06 19.82 -18.78
CA ASP A 229 -20.84 19.01 -19.04
C ASP A 229 -19.88 19.02 -17.84
N SER A 230 -19.67 20.19 -17.23
CA SER A 230 -18.79 20.32 -16.06
C SER A 230 -19.28 19.48 -14.89
N LEU A 231 -20.60 19.39 -14.68
CA LEU A 231 -21.22 18.61 -13.60
C LEU A 231 -21.19 17.11 -13.90
N GLU A 232 -21.56 16.71 -15.11
CA GLU A 232 -21.61 15.31 -15.54
C GLU A 232 -20.21 14.67 -15.48
N ASP A 233 -19.20 15.38 -15.99
CA ASP A 233 -17.83 14.90 -16.09
C ASP A 233 -17.17 14.65 -14.73
N ARG A 234 -17.64 15.26 -13.63
CA ARG A 234 -17.08 15.04 -12.28
C ARG A 234 -17.17 13.58 -11.83
N SER A 235 -18.18 12.86 -12.30
CA SER A 235 -18.51 11.52 -11.81
C SER A 235 -17.61 10.43 -12.40
N TYR A 236 -17.14 10.61 -13.64
CA TYR A 236 -16.45 9.56 -14.39
C TYR A 236 -15.09 9.98 -14.95
N MET A 237 -14.79 11.27 -15.04
CA MET A 237 -13.52 11.76 -15.57
C MET A 237 -12.43 11.78 -14.48
N GLU A 238 -11.20 11.43 -14.87
CA GLU A 238 -10.04 11.62 -14.00
C GLU A 238 -9.89 13.09 -13.60
N PRO A 239 -9.66 13.41 -12.31
CA PRO A 239 -9.70 14.79 -11.82
C PRO A 239 -8.75 15.73 -12.57
N LYS A 240 -7.55 15.23 -12.93
CA LYS A 240 -6.57 16.00 -13.70
C LYS A 240 -7.09 16.38 -15.09
N MET A 241 -7.81 15.48 -15.76
CA MET A 241 -8.42 15.73 -17.06
C MET A 241 -9.58 16.71 -16.93
N TRP A 242 -10.41 16.56 -15.90
CA TRP A 242 -11.52 17.47 -15.60
C TRP A 242 -11.02 18.91 -15.43
N TRP A 243 -9.95 19.14 -14.67
CA TRP A 243 -9.31 20.46 -14.55
C TRP A 243 -8.72 20.97 -15.88
N GLY A 244 -8.26 20.06 -16.72
CA GLY A 244 -7.78 20.35 -18.07
C GLY A 244 -8.85 21.01 -18.94
N ILE A 245 -10.08 20.48 -18.89
CA ILE A 245 -11.22 20.94 -19.70
C ILE A 245 -11.95 22.11 -19.03
N HIS A 246 -12.41 21.91 -17.79
CA HIS A 246 -13.35 22.82 -17.12
C HIS A 246 -12.68 23.91 -16.29
N GLY A 247 -11.38 23.79 -16.00
CA GLY A 247 -10.67 24.72 -15.12
C GLY A 247 -10.35 26.11 -15.70
N HIS A 248 -10.85 26.47 -16.89
CA HIS A 248 -10.46 27.72 -17.58
C HIS A 248 -10.86 28.98 -16.80
N SER A 249 -11.98 28.93 -16.07
CA SER A 249 -12.51 30.03 -15.26
C SER A 249 -11.74 30.23 -13.94
N ALA A 250 -10.78 29.35 -13.63
CA ALA A 250 -9.96 29.42 -12.43
C ALA A 250 -8.47 29.14 -12.73
N PRO A 251 -7.77 30.02 -13.45
CA PRO A 251 -6.41 29.74 -13.95
C PRO A 251 -5.37 29.48 -12.85
N GLU A 252 -5.42 30.19 -11.72
CA GLU A 252 -4.50 29.97 -10.59
C GLU A 252 -4.78 28.63 -9.89
N LEU A 253 -6.05 28.34 -9.65
CA LEU A 253 -6.46 27.07 -9.04
C LEU A 253 -6.20 25.87 -9.95
N LYS A 254 -6.46 26.00 -11.26
CA LYS A 254 -6.14 24.99 -12.27
C LYS A 254 -4.65 24.66 -12.30
N LYS A 255 -3.77 25.66 -12.24
CA LYS A 255 -2.31 25.44 -12.18
C LYS A 255 -1.91 24.62 -10.97
N LEU A 256 -2.54 24.87 -9.81
CA LEU A 256 -2.32 24.12 -8.59
C LEU A 256 -2.87 22.68 -8.72
N ALA A 257 -4.10 22.54 -9.20
CA ALA A 257 -4.76 21.25 -9.39
C ALA A 257 -3.97 20.33 -10.33
N LEU A 258 -3.54 20.82 -11.50
CA LEU A 258 -2.79 20.01 -12.46
C LEU A 258 -1.44 19.51 -11.91
N LYS A 259 -0.82 20.27 -10.99
CA LYS A 259 0.40 19.85 -10.29
C LYS A 259 0.10 18.78 -9.25
N LEU A 260 -0.86 19.02 -8.36
CA LEU A 260 -1.17 18.12 -7.24
C LEU A 260 -1.83 16.82 -7.69
N LEU A 261 -2.79 16.89 -8.60
CA LEU A 261 -3.51 15.72 -9.13
C LEU A 261 -2.61 14.85 -10.01
N GLY A 262 -1.47 15.37 -10.45
CA GLY A 262 -0.46 14.64 -11.22
C GLY A 262 0.63 13.98 -10.37
N GLN A 263 0.62 14.14 -9.05
CA GLN A 263 1.70 13.66 -8.18
C GLN A 263 1.46 12.25 -7.64
N PRO A 264 2.47 11.35 -7.70
CA PRO A 264 2.49 10.15 -6.88
C PRO A 264 2.67 10.52 -5.40
N ALA A 265 2.29 9.63 -4.50
CA ALA A 265 2.37 9.86 -3.05
C ALA A 265 3.56 9.17 -2.38
N SER A 266 4.26 8.25 -3.07
CA SER A 266 5.38 7.48 -2.52
C SER A 266 6.74 7.94 -3.04
N SER A 267 7.75 7.88 -2.18
CA SER A 267 9.17 8.03 -2.52
C SER A 267 9.73 6.83 -3.29
N SER A 268 9.01 5.72 -3.38
CA SER A 268 9.51 4.48 -4.00
C SER A 268 9.80 4.63 -5.49
N CYS A 269 9.23 5.63 -6.15
CA CYS A 269 9.62 6.08 -7.48
C CYS A 269 11.10 6.48 -7.54
N ALA A 270 11.56 7.23 -6.53
CA ALA A 270 12.95 7.62 -6.38
C ALA A 270 13.82 6.46 -5.91
N GLU A 271 13.33 5.61 -5.00
CA GLU A 271 14.06 4.41 -4.54
C GLU A 271 14.41 3.46 -5.70
N ARG A 272 13.51 3.30 -6.68
CA ARG A 272 13.81 2.53 -7.90
C ARG A 272 14.94 3.14 -8.73
N ASN A 273 15.03 4.47 -8.81
CA ASN A 273 16.17 5.14 -9.44
C ASN A 273 17.47 4.87 -8.66
N TRP A 274 17.41 4.88 -7.33
CA TRP A 274 18.56 4.55 -6.48
C TRP A 274 19.00 3.10 -6.61
N SER A 275 18.06 2.15 -6.72
CA SER A 275 18.38 0.74 -6.99
C SER A 275 19.08 0.59 -8.35
N THR A 276 18.59 1.29 -9.38
CA THR A 276 19.22 1.32 -10.71
C THR A 276 20.63 1.91 -10.64
N TYR A 277 20.80 3.00 -9.90
CA TYR A 277 22.11 3.60 -9.65
C TYR A 277 23.06 2.59 -8.99
N GLY A 278 22.60 1.83 -7.99
CA GLY A 278 23.39 0.78 -7.33
C GLY A 278 23.81 -0.36 -8.27
N LEU A 279 23.03 -0.66 -9.32
CA LEU A 279 23.42 -1.63 -10.35
C LEU A 279 24.52 -1.09 -11.28
N ILE A 280 24.47 0.20 -11.60
CA ILE A 280 25.40 0.88 -12.51
C ILE A 280 26.71 1.23 -11.80
N HIS A 281 26.60 1.70 -10.56
CA HIS A 281 27.71 2.17 -9.74
C HIS A 281 27.61 1.60 -8.32
N SER A 282 28.54 0.71 -7.98
CA SER A 282 28.65 0.11 -6.65
C SER A 282 30.11 0.07 -6.20
N SER A 283 30.37 -0.28 -4.93
CA SER A 283 31.73 -0.45 -4.43
C SER A 283 32.56 -1.45 -5.24
N LEU A 284 31.90 -2.42 -5.89
CA LEU A 284 32.53 -3.40 -6.78
C LEU A 284 32.57 -2.94 -8.26
N ARG A 285 31.76 -1.95 -8.63
CA ARG A 285 31.65 -1.38 -9.99
C ARG A 285 31.71 0.16 -9.92
N ASN A 286 32.89 0.71 -9.66
CA ASN A 286 33.10 2.15 -9.38
C ASN A 286 33.96 2.87 -10.43
N ARG A 287 34.12 2.29 -11.63
CA ARG A 287 34.96 2.85 -12.70
C ARG A 287 34.29 4.00 -13.47
N LEU A 288 32.99 4.21 -13.27
CA LEU A 288 32.25 5.31 -13.88
C LEU A 288 32.37 6.56 -13.01
N ASN A 289 32.55 7.72 -13.64
CA ASN A 289 32.43 8.98 -12.90
C ASN A 289 30.95 9.21 -12.51
N PRO A 290 30.68 9.95 -11.42
CA PRO A 290 29.31 10.18 -10.95
C PRO A 290 28.40 10.78 -12.04
N GLY A 291 28.91 11.76 -12.82
CA GLY A 291 28.12 12.37 -13.91
C GLY A 291 27.66 11.39 -14.98
N ARG A 292 28.53 10.46 -15.44
CA ARG A 292 28.11 9.42 -16.40
C ARG A 292 27.18 8.40 -15.76
N ALA A 293 27.34 8.09 -14.48
CA ALA A 293 26.42 7.21 -13.78
C ALA A 293 25.01 7.83 -13.69
N GLU A 294 24.93 9.14 -13.41
CA GLU A 294 23.68 9.92 -13.43
C GLU A 294 23.05 9.94 -14.84
N ASP A 295 23.83 10.22 -15.89
CA ASP A 295 23.35 10.20 -17.28
C ASP A 295 22.78 8.83 -17.69
N LEU A 296 23.42 7.75 -17.25
CA LEU A 296 22.95 6.38 -17.50
C LEU A 296 21.66 6.07 -16.75
N VAL A 297 21.54 6.48 -15.48
CA VAL A 297 20.28 6.35 -14.72
C VAL A 297 19.17 7.16 -15.37
N PHE A 298 19.45 8.39 -15.80
CA PHE A 298 18.49 9.24 -16.50
C PHE A 298 18.01 8.59 -17.80
N THR A 299 18.93 8.07 -18.62
CA THR A 299 18.59 7.38 -19.88
C THR A 299 17.78 6.12 -19.62
N HIS A 300 18.18 5.31 -18.63
CA HIS A 300 17.46 4.10 -18.23
C HIS A 300 16.02 4.42 -17.78
N GLN A 301 15.87 5.42 -16.92
CA GLN A 301 14.57 5.78 -16.36
C GLN A 301 13.65 6.39 -17.41
N ASN A 302 14.16 7.24 -18.31
CA ASN A 302 13.36 7.77 -19.41
C ASN A 302 12.92 6.68 -20.38
N SER A 303 13.79 5.72 -20.68
CA SER A 303 13.43 4.57 -21.52
C SER A 303 12.28 3.77 -20.91
N ARG A 304 12.31 3.55 -19.58
CA ARG A 304 11.19 2.94 -18.84
C ARG A 304 9.93 3.82 -18.89
N LEU A 305 10.03 5.11 -18.62
CA LEU A 305 8.87 6.02 -18.68
C LEU A 305 8.20 6.02 -20.06
N LEU A 306 8.97 5.88 -21.13
CA LEU A 306 8.45 5.77 -22.49
C LEU A 306 7.77 4.41 -22.73
N SER A 307 8.34 3.29 -22.26
CA SER A 307 7.70 1.98 -22.41
C SER A 307 6.37 1.88 -21.65
N ARG A 308 6.25 2.61 -20.53
CA ARG A 308 5.02 2.67 -19.71
C ARG A 308 3.84 3.39 -20.34
N LYS A 309 4.04 4.05 -21.49
CA LYS A 309 2.96 4.71 -22.22
C LYS A 309 2.11 3.75 -23.02
N SER A 310 2.55 2.50 -23.22
CA SER A 310 1.80 1.51 -23.97
C SER A 310 0.67 0.90 -23.12
N ASP A 311 -0.41 0.49 -23.78
CA ASP A 311 -1.53 -0.16 -23.09
C ASP A 311 -1.17 -1.56 -22.59
N GLU A 312 -0.21 -2.24 -23.23
CA GLU A 312 0.33 -3.52 -22.75
C GLU A 312 0.94 -3.39 -21.35
N TYR A 313 1.61 -2.28 -21.06
CA TYR A 313 2.15 -2.02 -19.72
C TYR A 313 1.05 -1.74 -18.68
N ARG A 314 -0.09 -1.19 -19.09
CA ARG A 314 -1.17 -0.79 -18.17
C ARG A 314 -2.15 -1.91 -17.85
N CYS A 315 -2.46 -2.74 -18.85
CA CYS A 315 -3.56 -3.70 -18.81
C CYS A 315 -3.16 -5.12 -19.23
N GLY A 316 -1.91 -5.34 -19.64
CA GLY A 316 -1.44 -6.67 -20.07
C GLY A 316 -1.15 -7.63 -18.91
N PRO A 317 -0.90 -8.92 -19.19
CA PRO A 317 -0.52 -9.92 -18.19
C PRO A 317 0.78 -9.57 -17.43
N LEU A 318 1.62 -8.72 -18.02
CA LEU A 318 2.87 -8.18 -17.44
C LEU A 318 2.71 -6.71 -17.02
N ALA A 319 1.48 -6.27 -16.72
CA ALA A 319 1.24 -4.90 -16.33
C ALA A 319 2.07 -4.52 -15.09
N MET A 320 2.70 -3.36 -15.13
CA MET A 320 3.53 -2.86 -14.03
C MET A 320 4.67 -3.80 -13.60
N TRP A 321 5.20 -4.62 -14.53
CA TRP A 321 6.29 -5.59 -14.27
C TRP A 321 7.52 -5.00 -13.55
N ASP A 322 7.74 -3.69 -13.67
CA ASP A 322 8.89 -2.99 -13.09
C ASP A 322 8.56 -2.16 -11.82
N VAL A 323 7.28 -2.05 -11.45
CA VAL A 323 6.79 -1.37 -10.25
C VAL A 323 6.46 -2.43 -9.22
N GLY A 324 7.48 -2.81 -8.44
CA GLY A 324 7.37 -3.84 -7.42
C GLY A 324 7.09 -5.20 -8.04
N ALA A 325 8.17 -5.87 -8.48
CA ALA A 325 8.24 -7.22 -9.03
C ALA A 325 7.82 -8.33 -8.02
N ASP A 326 6.70 -8.09 -7.34
CA ASP A 326 5.98 -9.00 -6.45
C ASP A 326 4.75 -9.61 -7.16
N THR A 327 4.67 -9.60 -8.50
CA THR A 327 3.90 -10.63 -9.23
C THR A 327 4.60 -11.97 -9.05
N PHE A 328 4.59 -12.47 -7.81
CA PHE A 328 5.01 -13.78 -7.29
C PHE A 328 6.32 -14.43 -7.75
N GLU A 329 7.04 -13.90 -8.76
CA GLU A 329 8.07 -14.63 -9.52
C GLU A 329 9.34 -13.82 -9.85
N ALA A 330 9.38 -12.49 -9.70
CA ALA A 330 10.43 -11.68 -10.34
C ALA A 330 11.58 -11.17 -9.45
N ASP A 331 11.58 -11.38 -8.12
CA ASP A 331 12.66 -10.93 -7.22
C ASP A 331 13.29 -12.06 -6.37
N PHE A 332 13.70 -13.16 -7.01
CA PHE A 332 14.33 -14.30 -6.33
C PHE A 332 15.81 -14.48 -6.67
N GLU A 333 16.69 -13.65 -6.10
CA GLU A 333 18.10 -14.03 -5.91
C GLU A 333 18.66 -13.50 -4.57
N GLY A 334 19.21 -14.42 -3.78
CA GLY A 334 20.28 -14.16 -2.81
C GLY A 334 19.91 -13.57 -1.44
N GLY A 335 20.17 -14.32 -0.37
CA GLY A 335 20.25 -13.78 0.99
C GLY A 335 19.98 -14.81 2.09
N ALA A 336 21.01 -15.58 2.49
CA ALA A 336 20.93 -16.57 3.56
C ALA A 336 20.88 -15.97 4.99
N ASP A 337 21.09 -14.66 5.14
CA ASP A 337 21.28 -14.02 6.46
C ASP A 337 20.05 -13.27 7.01
N PHE A 338 18.92 -13.24 6.28
CA PHE A 338 17.73 -12.49 6.69
C PHE A 338 16.93 -13.19 7.82
N LEU A 339 17.02 -14.51 7.92
CA LEU A 339 16.01 -15.31 8.60
C LEU A 339 16.09 -15.30 10.14
N GLU A 340 17.06 -14.60 10.74
CA GLU A 340 17.16 -14.48 12.21
C GLU A 340 16.35 -13.32 12.80
N GLN A 341 16.02 -12.27 12.03
CA GLN A 341 15.28 -11.10 12.56
C GLN A 341 13.76 -11.24 12.45
N ALA A 342 13.24 -11.76 11.34
CA ALA A 342 11.82 -12.11 11.23
C ALA A 342 11.44 -13.19 12.28
N ASP A 343 12.34 -14.14 12.55
CA ASP A 343 12.11 -15.27 13.46
C ASP A 343 11.79 -14.89 14.92
N ARG A 344 12.12 -13.67 15.37
CA ARG A 344 11.78 -13.21 16.74
C ARG A 344 10.34 -12.69 16.88
N TYR A 345 9.70 -12.28 15.79
CA TYR A 345 8.42 -11.57 15.85
C TYR A 345 7.20 -12.45 15.54
N TRP A 346 7.38 -13.54 14.80
CA TRP A 346 6.22 -14.10 14.09
C TRP A 346 5.25 -14.94 14.90
N MET A 347 5.62 -15.52 16.04
CA MET A 347 4.79 -16.62 16.56
C MET A 347 4.91 -16.85 18.08
N SER A 348 4.60 -15.83 18.90
CA SER A 348 4.33 -16.03 20.32
C SER A 348 2.90 -16.59 20.54
N HIS A 349 2.59 -17.04 21.76
CA HIS A 349 1.24 -17.56 22.11
C HIS A 349 0.12 -16.51 21.97
N ASN A 350 0.45 -15.22 21.78
CA ASN A 350 -0.52 -14.13 21.73
C ASN A 350 -0.46 -13.39 20.39
N LEU A 351 -1.17 -13.94 19.39
CA LEU A 351 -1.25 -13.41 18.04
C LEU A 351 -1.64 -11.93 18.03
N LYS A 352 -2.63 -11.49 18.83
CA LYS A 352 -3.05 -10.08 18.91
C LYS A 352 -1.88 -9.15 19.28
N LYS A 353 -1.01 -9.56 20.22
CA LYS A 353 0.17 -8.78 20.64
C LYS A 353 1.24 -8.72 19.54
N ASP A 354 1.45 -9.82 18.83
CA ASP A 354 2.41 -9.86 17.72
C ASP A 354 1.90 -9.06 16.52
N CYS A 355 0.60 -9.12 16.22
CA CYS A 355 -0.06 -8.29 15.21
C CYS A 355 0.15 -6.80 15.47
N LEU A 356 -0.04 -6.34 16.71
CA LEU A 356 0.18 -4.94 17.05
C LEU A 356 1.65 -4.51 16.89
N LYS A 357 2.61 -5.40 17.14
CA LYS A 357 4.04 -5.12 16.87
C LYS A 357 4.33 -5.01 15.37
N ILE A 358 3.76 -5.92 14.57
CA ILE A 358 3.90 -5.91 13.11
C ILE A 358 3.32 -4.62 12.55
N LEU A 359 2.09 -4.26 12.95
CA LEU A 359 1.44 -3.02 12.53
C LEU A 359 2.28 -1.78 12.87
N ARG A 360 2.86 -1.71 14.08
CA ARG A 360 3.74 -0.61 14.48
C ARG A 360 5.01 -0.50 13.64
N HIS A 361 5.47 -1.59 13.06
CA HIS A 361 6.65 -1.59 12.20
C HIS A 361 6.30 -1.27 10.74
N TRP A 362 5.06 -1.55 10.32
CA TRP A 362 4.59 -1.46 8.94
C TRP A 362 4.02 -0.10 8.56
N VAL A 363 3.21 0.43 9.45
CA VAL A 363 2.59 1.76 9.36
C VAL A 363 3.40 2.64 10.27
#